data_AF-A0A161PFC1-F1
#
_entry.id   AF-A0A161PFC1-F1
#
_cell.length_a   1.000
_cell.length_b   1.000
_cell.length_c   1.000
_cell.angle_alpha   90.00
_cell.angle_beta   90.00
_cell.angle_gamma   90.00
#
_symmetry.space_group_name_H-M   'P 1'
#
loop_
_entity.id
_entity.type
_entity.pdbx_description
1 polymer ?
#
loop_
_entity_poly.entity_id
_entity_poly.type
_entity_poly.pdbx_seq_one_letter_code
_entity_poly.pdbx_strand_id
1 'polypeptide(L)' 'MKALIALALVFAVSTSHAYGLSCGQLVDYKNNLAKELNWLREKMRETRNSDTLELYMGQYEELYAKYQNAEKAISSDCK' A
#
# COMPACT_ATOMS: atom_id res chain seq x y z
N MET A 1 -48.16 12.89 -22.23
CA MET A 1 -47.30 13.06 -21.03
C MET A 1 -46.02 12.26 -21.31
N LYS A 2 -44.97 12.83 -21.93
CA LYS A 2 -43.88 13.63 -21.34
C LYS A 2 -43.42 13.12 -19.97
N ALA A 3 -42.36 12.31 -19.97
CA ALA A 3 -41.37 12.26 -18.89
C ALA A 3 -40.05 11.72 -19.49
N LEU A 4 -39.19 12.65 -19.92
CA LEU A 4 -37.79 12.38 -20.21
C LEU A 4 -37.12 12.10 -18.86
N ILE A 5 -36.65 10.87 -18.65
CA ILE A 5 -35.80 10.55 -17.51
C ILE A 5 -34.40 11.02 -17.87
N ALA A 6 -34.09 12.25 -17.47
CA ALA A 6 -32.74 12.78 -17.48
C ALA A 6 -31.94 12.04 -16.40
N LEU A 7 -31.20 11.01 -16.81
CA LEU A 7 -30.27 10.28 -15.96
C LEU A 7 -28.98 11.12 -15.84
N ALA A 8 -29.04 12.18 -15.04
CA ALA A 8 -27.87 12.93 -14.62
C ALA A 8 -27.11 12.12 -13.56
N LEU A 9 -26.34 11.13 -14.00
CA LEU A 9 -25.33 10.51 -13.14
C LEU A 9 -24.09 11.39 -13.15
N VAL A 10 -24.12 12.37 -12.24
CA VAL A 10 -22.95 13.10 -11.78
C VAL A 10 -22.03 12.11 -11.07
N PHE A 11 -21.22 11.36 -11.81
CA PHE A 11 -20.07 10.66 -11.25
C PHE A 11 -18.89 11.64 -11.20
N ALA A 12 -19.04 12.67 -10.37
CA ALA A 12 -17.89 13.31 -9.76
C ALA A 12 -17.35 12.33 -8.72
N VAL A 13 -16.59 11.32 -9.15
CA VAL A 13 -15.76 10.55 -8.24
C VAL A 13 -14.64 11.49 -7.82
N SER A 14 -14.85 11.98 -6.60
CA SER A 14 -13.96 12.71 -5.72
C SER A 14 -12.50 12.58 -6.14
N THR A 15 -11.92 13.72 -6.54
CA THR A 15 -10.47 13.92 -6.46
C THR A 15 -10.01 13.42 -5.11
N SER A 16 -9.27 12.31 -5.11
CA SER A 16 -8.58 11.77 -3.95
C SER A 16 -7.60 12.84 -3.47
N HIS A 17 -8.10 13.74 -2.62
CA HIS A 17 -7.27 14.39 -1.63
C HIS A 17 -6.86 13.25 -0.70
N ALA A 18 -5.85 12.49 -1.13
CA ALA A 18 -5.02 11.75 -0.21
C ALA A 18 -4.54 12.82 0.77
N TYR A 19 -5.20 12.89 1.93
CA TYR A 19 -4.63 13.56 3.07
C TYR A 19 -3.27 12.85 3.25
N GLY A 20 -2.22 13.48 2.74
CA GLY A 20 -0.87 12.95 2.82
C GLY A 20 -0.61 12.64 4.28
N LEU A 21 -0.19 11.40 4.57
CA LEU A 21 0.18 11.01 5.91
C LEU A 21 1.18 12.06 6.43
N SER A 22 0.99 12.54 7.67
CA SER A 22 1.98 13.40 8.30
C SER A 22 3.32 12.67 8.40
N CYS A 23 4.42 13.41 8.54
CA CYS A 23 5.75 12.81 8.63
C CYS A 23 5.89 11.75 9.74
N GLY A 24 5.26 11.99 10.90
CA GLY A 24 5.18 10.97 11.96
C GLY A 24 4.45 9.71 11.51
N GLN A 25 3.29 9.87 10.87
CA GLN A 25 2.51 8.74 10.32
C GLN A 25 3.25 8.01 9.20
N LEU A 26 4.02 8.70 8.35
CA LEU A 26 4.85 8.08 7.31
C LEU A 26 5.98 7.24 7.91
N VAL A 27 6.65 7.76 8.94
CA VAL A 27 7.71 7.03 9.66
C VAL A 27 7.13 5.78 10.34
N ASP A 28 6.00 5.90 11.03
CA ASP A 28 5.32 4.77 11.65
C ASP A 28 4.87 3.73 10.62
N TYR A 29 4.31 4.20 9.50
CA TYR A 29 3.92 3.35 8.39
C TYR A 29 5.11 2.57 7.83
N LYS A 30 6.25 3.24 7.56
CA LYS A 30 7.49 2.58 7.12
C LYS A 30 7.99 1.55 8.13
N ASN A 31 7.93 1.87 9.42
CA ASN A 31 8.37 0.97 10.49
C ASN A 31 7.48 -0.28 10.58
N ASN A 32 6.17 -0.16 10.37
CA ASN A 32 5.27 -1.31 10.33
C ASN A 32 5.52 -2.19 9.10
N LEU A 33 5.71 -1.60 7.91
CA LEU A 33 6.11 -2.35 6.72
C LEU A 33 7.41 -3.14 6.95
N ALA A 34 8.40 -2.55 7.63
CA ALA A 34 9.65 -3.25 7.96
C ALA A 34 9.43 -4.48 8.87
N LYS A 35 8.47 -4.40 9.81
CA LYS A 35 8.11 -5.56 10.67
C LYS A 35 7.46 -6.67 9.85
N GLU A 36 6.54 -6.33 8.95
CA GLU A 36 5.88 -7.30 8.06
C GLU A 36 6.88 -7.97 7.11
N LEU A 37 7.80 -7.21 6.52
CA LEU A 37 8.88 -7.74 5.68
C LEU A 37 9.78 -8.71 6.46
N ASN A 38 10.08 -8.41 7.73
CA ASN A 38 10.86 -9.31 8.57
C ASN A 38 10.09 -10.60 8.88
N TRP A 39 8.80 -10.50 9.18
CA TRP A 39 7.95 -11.67 9.40
C TRP A 39 7.88 -12.57 8.16
N LEU A 40 7.69 -11.99 6.96
CA LEU A 40 7.70 -12.76 5.71
C LEU A 40 9.04 -13.46 5.48
N ARG A 41 10.15 -12.77 5.74
CA ARG A 41 11.50 -13.35 5.61
C ARG A 41 11.71 -14.54 6.55
N GLU A 42 11.16 -14.50 7.76
CA GLU A 42 11.16 -15.64 8.68
C GLU A 42 10.31 -16.78 8.13
N LYS A 43 9.10 -16.50 7.62
CA LYS A 43 8.23 -17.52 7.02
C LYS A 43 8.84 -18.19 5.79
N MET A 44 9.52 -17.44 4.93
CA MET A 44 10.27 -17.98 3.79
C MET A 44 11.41 -18.92 4.22
N ARG A 45 12.09 -18.62 5.33
CA ARG A 45 13.16 -19.48 5.87
C ARG A 45 12.62 -20.78 6.50
N GLU A 46 11.46 -20.70 7.13
CA GLU A 46 10.80 -21.83 7.79
C GLU A 46 10.12 -22.76 6.80
N THR A 47 9.60 -22.23 5.69
CA THR A 47 8.82 -23.04 4.75
C THR A 47 9.68 -24.06 4.01
N ARG A 48 9.08 -25.21 3.72
CA ARG A 48 9.65 -26.27 2.87
C ARG A 48 8.76 -26.54 1.64
N ASN A 49 7.63 -25.84 1.54
CA ASN A 49 6.68 -25.95 0.45
C ASN A 49 6.98 -24.84 -0.58
N SER A 50 7.23 -25.24 -1.83
CA SER A 50 7.60 -24.34 -2.93
C SER A 50 6.52 -23.31 -3.26
N ASP A 51 5.26 -23.74 -3.29
CA ASP A 51 4.14 -22.88 -3.69
C ASP A 51 3.88 -21.80 -2.62
N THR A 52 4.05 -22.19 -1.35
CA THR A 52 4.00 -21.28 -0.21
C THR A 52 5.16 -20.29 -0.23
N LEU A 53 6.36 -20.75 -0.63
CA LEU A 53 7.53 -19.89 -0.78
C LEU A 53 7.29 -18.85 -1.87
N GLU A 54 6.79 -19.25 -3.03
CA GLU A 54 6.45 -18.33 -4.14
C GLU A 54 5.42 -17.29 -3.70
N LEU A 55 4.39 -17.70 -2.98
CA LEU A 55 3.39 -16.80 -2.41
C LEU A 55 4.01 -15.77 -1.46
N TYR A 56 4.89 -16.20 -0.54
CA TYR A 56 5.57 -15.29 0.38
C TYR A 56 6.55 -14.35 -0.34
N MET A 57 7.22 -14.82 -1.40
CA MET A 57 8.08 -13.96 -2.22
C MET A 57 7.29 -12.86 -2.92
N GLY A 58 6.14 -13.19 -3.53
CA GLY A 58 5.27 -12.18 -4.15
C GLY A 58 4.76 -11.15 -3.14
N GLN A 59 4.34 -11.59 -1.94
CA GLN A 59 3.96 -10.68 -0.86
C GLN A 59 5.11 -9.78 -0.40
N TYR A 60 6.32 -10.34 -0.33
CA TYR A 60 7.51 -9.60 0.06
C TYR A 60 7.84 -8.49 -0.94
N GLU A 61 7.80 -8.79 -2.24
CA GLU A 61 8.06 -7.81 -3.30
C GLU A 61 7.06 -6.65 -3.27
N GLU A 62 5.77 -6.93 -3.10
CA GLU A 62 4.74 -5.90 -3.01
C GLU A 62 4.94 -4.99 -1.78
N LEU A 63 5.20 -5.59 -0.61
CA LEU A 63 5.47 -4.83 0.62
C LEU A 63 6.76 -4.03 0.52
N TYR A 64 7.78 -4.57 -0.15
CA TYR A 64 9.05 -3.90 -0.33
C TYR A 64 8.91 -2.65 -1.22
N ALA A 65 8.12 -2.73 -2.28
CA ALA A 65 7.79 -1.56 -3.12
C ALA A 65 7.09 -0.46 -2.30
N LYS A 66 6.14 -0.82 -1.43
CA LYS A 66 5.48 0.13 -0.51
C LYS A 66 6.47 0.74 0.47
N TYR A 67 7.39 -0.05 1.01
CA TYR A 67 8.44 0.41 1.92
C TYR A 67 9.34 1.44 1.24
N GLN A 68 9.79 1.17 0.01
CA GLN A 68 10.62 2.09 -0.77
C GLN A 68 9.88 3.40 -1.10
N ASN A 69 8.59 3.33 -1.41
CA ASN A 69 7.78 4.52 -1.64
C ASN A 69 7.63 5.37 -0.36
N ALA A 70 7.41 4.74 0.80
CA ALA A 70 7.36 5.44 2.09
C ALA A 70 8.71 6.10 2.43
N GLU A 71 9.82 5.39 2.20
CA GLU A 71 11.17 5.92 2.41
C GLU A 71 11.47 7.13 1.50
N LYS A 72 11.08 7.05 0.23
CA LYS A 72 11.20 8.16 -0.72
C LYS A 72 10.37 9.36 -0.30
N ALA A 73 9.11 9.15 0.11
CA ALA A 73 8.24 10.22 0.59
C ALA A 73 8.82 10.91 1.84
N ILE A 74 9.30 10.14 2.82
CA ILE A 74 9.96 10.70 4.01
C ILE A 74 11.20 11.51 3.62
N SER A 75 12.02 11.01 2.68
CA SER A 75 13.23 11.74 2.29
C SER A 75 12.95 12.99 1.46
N SER A 76 11.79 13.09 0.81
CA SER A 76 11.37 14.24 0.01
C SER A 76 10.65 15.29 0.85
N ASP A 77 9.74 14.85 1.72
CA ASP A 77 8.70 15.71 2.29
C ASP A 77 8.89 15.97 3.79
N CYS A 78 9.80 15.24 4.45
CA CYS A 78 9.98 15.25 5.92
C CYS A 78 11.39 15.56 6.39
N LYS A 79 12.32 15.84 5.47
CA LYS A 79 13.69 16.24 5.78
C LYS A 79 13.87 17.75 5.69
#